data_AF-W4LI30-F1
#
_entry.id   AF-W4LI30-F1
#
_cell.length_a   1.000
_cell.length_b   1.000
_cell.length_c   1.000
_cell.angle_alpha   90.00
_cell.angle_beta   90.00
_cell.angle_gamma   90.00
#
_symmetry.space_group_name_H-M   'P 1'
#
loop_
_entity.id
_entity.type
_entity.pdbx_description
1 polymer ?
#
loop_
_entity_poly.entity_id
_entity_poly.type
_entity_poly.pdbx_seq_one_letter_code
_entity_poly.pdbx_strand_id
1 'polypeptide(L)'
;QLRDIDIMLAHGCPAGLGYGREPDYSVQPIRDVLDAVQPRFMFCGHAHYYKEARTDTTAVYAMNELKHEYYILDTMTEVLEAFPSGSAA
;
A
#
# COMPACT_ATOMS: atom_id res chain seq x y z
N GLN A 1 -8.90 4.08 21.46
CA GLN A 1 -8.00 3.11 20.81
C GLN A 1 -8.62 2.77 19.47
N LEU A 2 -7.89 2.92 18.36
CA LEU A 2 -8.39 2.53 17.04
C LEU A 2 -8.29 1.00 16.95
N ARG A 3 -9.37 0.34 16.56
CA ARG A 3 -9.47 -1.11 16.37
C ARG A 3 -10.37 -1.36 15.17
N ASP A 4 -10.28 -2.56 14.61
CA ASP A 4 -11.14 -3.01 13.50
C ASP A 4 -11.06 -2.07 12.28
N ILE A 5 -9.86 -1.57 11.99
CA ILE A 5 -9.62 -0.72 10.82
C ILE A 5 -9.37 -1.62 9.62
N ASP A 6 -10.24 -1.56 8.63
CA ASP A 6 -10.05 -2.35 7.41
C ASP A 6 -8.94 -1.78 6.52
N ILE A 7 -8.91 -0.47 6.33
CA ILE A 7 -8.06 0.18 5.33
C ILE A 7 -7.35 1.40 5.91
N MET A 8 -6.03 1.45 5.72
CA MET A 8 -5.19 2.64 5.89
C MET A 8 -4.68 3.14 4.54
N LEU A 9 -4.75 4.45 4.32
CA LEU A 9 -4.23 5.10 3.12
C LEU A 9 -3.13 6.11 3.51
N ALA A 10 -2.02 6.08 2.80
CA ALA A 10 -0.95 7.07 2.94
C ALA A 10 -0.30 7.32 1.58
N HIS A 11 0.30 8.50 1.37
CA HIS A 11 1.05 8.73 0.13
C HIS A 11 2.40 8.01 0.15
N GLY A 12 3.18 8.14 1.22
CA GLY A 12 4.50 7.50 1.36
C GLY A 12 4.42 6.02 1.78
N CYS A 13 5.47 5.26 1.48
CA CYS A 13 5.57 3.86 1.90
C CYS A 13 6.12 3.74 3.33
N PRO A 14 5.73 2.70 4.09
CA PRO A 14 6.28 2.44 5.42
C PRO A 14 7.73 1.92 5.33
N ALA A 15 8.55 2.29 6.31
CA ALA A 15 9.93 1.79 6.47
C ALA A 15 10.01 0.28 6.71
N GLY A 16 11.11 -0.34 6.28
CA GLY A 16 11.46 -1.72 6.61
C GLY A 16 10.71 -2.80 5.82
N LEU A 17 9.99 -2.43 4.75
CA LEU A 17 9.28 -3.38 3.85
C LEU A 17 9.99 -3.57 2.49
N GLY A 18 11.24 -3.12 2.39
CA GLY A 18 12.08 -3.34 1.21
C GLY A 18 11.68 -2.54 -0.01
N TYR A 19 11.16 -1.32 0.15
CA TYR A 19 10.82 -0.42 -0.97
C TYR A 19 12.03 0.24 -1.65
N GLY A 20 13.23 -0.29 -1.42
CA GLY A 20 14.46 0.17 -2.07
C GLY A 20 15.23 1.17 -1.22
N ARG A 21 15.67 2.28 -1.83
CA ARG A 21 16.58 3.25 -1.22
C ARG A 21 15.91 3.93 -0.02
N GLU A 22 16.15 3.41 1.17
CA GLU A 22 15.76 4.08 2.41
C GLU A 22 16.75 5.22 2.66
N PRO A 23 16.30 6.46 2.97
CA PRO A 23 14.92 6.87 3.30
C PRO A 23 14.11 7.47 2.14
N ASP A 24 14.63 7.51 0.91
CA ASP A 24 13.99 8.20 -0.23
C ASP A 24 12.58 7.68 -0.52
N TYR A 25 12.33 6.38 -0.27
CA TYR A 25 11.02 5.74 -0.53
C TYR A 25 10.25 5.34 0.72
N SER A 26 10.86 5.38 1.91
CA SER A 26 10.29 4.73 3.10
C SER A 26 10.36 5.63 4.34
N VAL A 27 9.23 5.75 5.04
CA VAL A 27 9.00 6.77 6.07
C VAL A 27 8.72 6.11 7.42
N GLN A 28 9.62 6.29 8.39
CA GLN A 28 9.50 5.67 9.72
C GLN A 28 8.21 6.05 10.46
N PRO A 29 7.78 7.34 10.49
CA PRO A 29 6.49 7.69 11.10
C PRO A 29 5.27 6.95 10.51
N ILE A 30 5.29 6.62 9.20
CA ILE A 30 4.20 5.84 8.58
C ILE A 30 4.23 4.40 9.09
N ARG A 31 5.43 3.84 9.27
CA ARG A 31 5.60 2.50 9.87
C ARG A 31 5.09 2.47 11.30
N ASP A 32 5.38 3.49 12.11
CA ASP A 32 4.94 3.57 13.50
C ASP A 32 3.40 3.59 13.59
N VAL A 33 2.73 4.33 12.69
CA VAL A 33 1.26 4.33 12.61
C VAL A 33 0.72 2.98 12.13
N LEU A 34 1.34 2.37 11.13
CA LEU A 34 0.95 1.05 10.64
C LEU A 34 1.01 -0.01 11.75
N ASP A 35 2.09 -0.03 12.54
CA ASP A 35 2.27 -0.98 13.64
C ASP A 35 1.30 -0.72 14.80
N ALA A 36 0.89 0.53 15.02
CA ALA A 36 -0.07 0.89 16.07
C ALA A 36 -1.53 0.61 15.68
N VAL A 37 -1.87 0.78 14.40
CA VAL A 37 -3.25 0.64 13.90
C VAL A 37 -3.55 -0.80 13.48
N GLN A 38 -2.56 -1.51 12.94
CA GLN A 38 -2.68 -2.88 12.42
C GLN A 38 -3.92 -3.08 11.53
N PRO A 39 -4.09 -2.30 10.45
CA PRO A 39 -5.25 -2.44 9.57
C PRO A 39 -5.18 -3.74 8.78
N ARG A 40 -6.28 -4.21 8.19
CA ARG A 40 -6.24 -5.38 7.29
C ARG A 40 -5.45 -5.08 6.02
N PHE A 41 -5.67 -3.89 5.45
CA PHE A 41 -5.01 -3.40 4.24
C PHE A 41 -4.36 -2.04 4.48
N MET A 42 -3.19 -1.84 3.86
CA MET A 42 -2.60 -0.53 3.67
C MET A 42 -2.31 -0.32 2.19
N PHE A 43 -2.72 0.82 1.65
CA PHE A 43 -2.35 1.24 0.30
C PHE A 43 -1.47 2.49 0.38
N CYS A 44 -0.37 2.48 -0.36
CA CYS A 44 0.56 3.60 -0.47
C CYS A 44 0.98 3.89 -1.91
N GLY A 45 1.41 5.12 -2.17
CA GLY A 45 1.97 5.55 -3.45
C GLY A 45 3.49 5.73 -3.37
N HIS A 46 3.99 6.80 -3.99
CA HIS A 46 5.38 7.30 -3.94
C HIS A 46 6.46 6.41 -4.59
N ALA A 47 6.33 5.08 -4.50
CA ALA A 47 7.26 4.14 -5.10
C ALA A 47 7.22 4.13 -6.65
N HIS A 48 6.05 4.44 -7.25
CA HIS A 48 5.82 4.39 -8.71
C HIS A 48 6.03 3.00 -9.32
N TYR A 49 5.83 1.95 -8.53
CA TYR A 49 5.79 0.57 -8.99
C TYR A 49 4.88 -0.24 -8.07
N TYR A 50 4.27 -1.29 -8.60
CA TYR A 50 3.48 -2.21 -7.79
C TYR A 50 4.39 -3.04 -6.90
N LYS A 51 4.08 -3.09 -5.60
CA LYS A 51 4.72 -4.04 -4.69
C LYS A 51 3.80 -4.42 -3.54
N GLU A 52 3.75 -5.72 -3.30
CA GLU A 52 3.16 -6.31 -2.11
C GLU A 52 4.22 -6.51 -1.03
N ALA A 53 3.86 -6.16 0.19
CA ALA A 53 4.58 -6.49 1.40
C ALA A 53 3.59 -6.88 2.49
N ARG A 54 4.09 -7.47 3.57
CA ARG A 54 3.26 -7.87 4.71
C ARG A 54 3.94 -7.50 6.01
N THR A 55 3.14 -7.10 6.98
CA THR A 55 3.48 -7.24 8.40
C THR A 55 2.85 -8.55 8.92
N ASP A 56 2.85 -8.76 10.23
CA ASP A 56 2.19 -9.93 10.84
C ASP A 56 0.67 -9.94 10.57
N THR A 57 0.05 -8.77 10.46
CA THR A 57 -1.42 -8.62 10.41
C THR A 57 -1.93 -7.84 9.20
N THR A 58 -1.07 -7.12 8.49
CA THR A 58 -1.48 -6.19 7.42
C THR A 58 -0.88 -6.59 6.08
N ALA A 59 -1.71 -6.60 5.04
CA ALA A 59 -1.25 -6.61 3.65
C ALA A 59 -0.99 -5.16 3.19
N VAL A 60 0.22 -4.88 2.71
CA VAL A 60 0.65 -3.54 2.29
C VAL A 60 0.90 -3.53 0.78
N TYR A 61 0.26 -2.60 0.08
CA TYR A 61 0.33 -2.45 -1.36
C TYR A 61 0.88 -1.09 -1.72
N ALA A 62 2.08 -1.06 -2.32
CA ALA A 62 2.53 0.11 -3.06
C ALA A 62 1.91 0.08 -4.45
N MET A 63 1.24 1.17 -4.80
CA MET A 63 0.50 1.34 -6.03
C MET A 63 1.40 1.95 -7.08
N ASN A 64 1.30 1.43 -8.30
CA ASN A 64 1.95 2.02 -9.46
C ASN A 64 1.26 3.34 -9.86
N GLU A 65 1.88 4.06 -10.78
CA GLU A 65 1.28 5.28 -11.34
C GLU A 65 0.02 4.94 -12.14
N LEU A 66 -0.99 5.82 -12.03
CA LEU A 66 -2.27 5.67 -12.74
C LEU A 66 -2.10 5.55 -14.26
N LYS A 67 -1.02 6.05 -14.86
CA LYS A 67 -0.77 5.90 -16.31
C LYS A 67 -0.51 4.45 -16.74
N HIS A 68 -0.19 3.57 -15.79
CA HIS A 68 0.10 2.16 -16.05
C HIS A 68 -1.09 1.28 -15.67
N GLU A 69 -1.62 1.46 -14.46
CA GLU A 69 -2.65 0.60 -13.91
C GLU A 69 -3.45 1.29 -12.79
N TYR A 70 -4.65 0.78 -12.55
CA TYR A 70 -5.49 1.06 -11.40
C TYR A 70 -5.96 -0.25 -10.80
N TYR A 71 -6.51 -0.20 -9.58
CA TYR A 71 -6.86 -1.41 -8.84
C TYR A 71 -8.26 -1.30 -8.27
N ILE A 72 -8.94 -2.45 -8.18
CA ILE A 72 -10.24 -2.58 -7.53
C ILE A 72 -10.08 -3.59 -6.40
N LEU A 73 -10.42 -3.19 -5.18
CA LEU A 73 -10.51 -4.07 -4.01
C LEU A 73 -11.97 -4.47 -3.81
N ASP A 74 -12.25 -5.76 -3.88
CA ASP A 74 -13.49 -6.32 -3.33
C ASP A 74 -13.32 -6.49 -1.82
N THR A 75 -14.04 -5.69 -1.04
CA THR A 75 -13.96 -5.69 0.43
C THR A 75 -14.68 -6.87 1.09
N MET A 76 -15.51 -7.60 0.35
CA MET A 76 -16.18 -8.81 0.84
C MET A 76 -15.31 -10.05 0.65
N THR A 77 -14.61 -10.15 -0.48
CA THR A 77 -13.75 -11.28 -0.81
C THR A 77 -12.26 -11.03 -0.53
N GLU A 78 -11.90 -9.79 -0.19
CA GLU A 78 -10.52 -9.35 0.06
C GLU A 78 -9.57 -9.47 -1.15
N VAL A 79 -10.14 -9.59 -2.35
CA VAL A 79 -9.37 -9.72 -3.59
C VAL A 79 -9.07 -8.33 -4.14
N LEU A 80 -7.78 -8.07 -4.38
CA LEU A 80 -7.30 -6.89 -5.09
C LEU A 80 -6.97 -7.28 -6.54
N GLU A 81 -7.64 -6.66 -7.51
CA GLU A 81 -7.40 -6.88 -8.93
C GLU A 81 -6.78 -5.64 -9.57
N ALA A 82 -5.75 -5.84 -10.40
CA ALA A 82 -5.09 -4.80 -11.18
C ALA A 82 -5.66 -4.74 -12.59
N PHE A 83 -5.87 -3.52 -13.08
CA PHE A 83 -6.41 -3.24 -14.41
C PHE A 83 -5.47 -2.28 -15.12
N PRO A 84 -5.08 -2.55 -16.38
CA PRO A 84 -4.26 -1.63 -17.14
C PRO A 84 -5.03 -0.32 -17.37
N SER A 85 -4.35 0.80 -17.17
CA SER A 85 -4.91 2.10 -17.49
C SER A 85 -4.76 2.32 -18.99
N GLY A 86 -5.89 2.36 -19.69
CA GLY A 86 -5.90 2.60 -21.12
C GLY A 86 -5.40 4.00 -21.48
N SER A 87 -4.19 4.08 -22.03
CA SER A 87 -4.03 4.58 -23.40
C SER A 87 -2.85 3.87 -24.06
N ALA A 88 -3.15 2.94 -24.96
CA ALA A 88 -2.27 2.75 -26.10
C ALA A 88 -2.30 4.10 -26.87
N ALA A 89 -1.20 4.85 -26.77
CA ALA A 89 -0.89 5.91 -27.71
C ALA A 89 0.19 5.37 -28.66
#